data_AF-A0A9P6LJJ4-F1
#
_entry.id   AF-A0A9P6LJJ4-F1
#
_cell.length_a   1.000
_cell.length_b   1.000
_cell.length_c   1.000
_cell.angle_alpha   90.00
_cell.angle_beta   90.00
_cell.angle_gamma   90.00
#
_symmetry.space_group_name_H-M   'P 1'
#
loop_
_entity.id
_entity.type
_entity.pdbx_description
1 polymer ?
#
loop_
_entity_poly.entity_id
_entity_poly.type
_entity_poly.pdbx_seq_one_letter_code
_entity_poly.pdbx_strand_id
1 'polypeptide(L)'
;MALTKLLSSGLLFASLAASKWIVPGGRWRDTEGNLVNAHAGGVTVDQETGKFFWFGEYKIEGQEEGGGVSVYSSDDLATWEYHGKALEPIEGHPYISNDMIIQRPKVVFSEPTGEYHMWWHADNSTYGLLLQGLATSPNITGPYTFVDATAPLGNWSQDFGIFTDYKDGRSYALYSNGDRREGRDVYLSAFNEDVTNVTEVVHRFDKYDLEAPTIIQTDSSYYALMSHKTGYRPNNVVAFRADSLSGPWSQPFFVSDAYTRTYNSQSGFSLRINGSEVTTYLYLGDQWDSNSLWESRYIWLPLAVDDEKKSVHVEWHDIYDLDVKTGVVTPIEGKTYYAHDSATTSGNAFKQEANFASGGSIVTGIYGNDSKVTFEGIEGAGEPQWVSFYYQNTDDMGFGDQPGGTPDRIGGTWQLRRIASVIVNGNEQQVESLYQRDSHKGIILSTPLNLTLEAGSNNSITIGGLWNGFDFKGADIDRIVVYPPEGKKPSKCK
;
A
#
# COMPACT_ATOMS: atom_id res chain seq x y z
N MET A 1 32.75 -53.96 -9.15
CA MET A 1 31.71 -53.53 -8.18
C MET A 1 32.12 -52.15 -7.68
N ALA A 2 31.60 -51.09 -8.30
CA ALA A 2 31.75 -49.72 -7.83
C ALA A 2 30.38 -49.28 -7.31
N LEU A 3 30.29 -49.02 -6.00
CA LEU A 3 29.06 -48.62 -5.33
C LEU A 3 28.94 -47.10 -5.42
N THR A 4 28.03 -46.63 -6.26
CA THR A 4 27.66 -45.22 -6.38
C THR A 4 26.93 -44.79 -5.10
N LYS A 5 27.52 -43.90 -4.31
CA LYS A 5 26.81 -43.18 -3.25
C LYS A 5 25.96 -42.09 -3.90
N LEU A 6 24.64 -42.28 -3.95
CA LEU A 6 23.71 -41.17 -4.13
C LEU A 6 23.80 -40.28 -2.89
N LEU A 7 24.25 -39.04 -3.06
CA LEU A 7 23.92 -37.97 -2.12
C LEU A 7 22.45 -37.64 -2.30
N SER A 8 21.61 -38.06 -1.37
CA SER A 8 20.27 -37.53 -1.18
C SER A 8 20.41 -36.10 -0.62
N SER A 9 20.34 -35.11 -1.51
CA SER A 9 20.10 -33.72 -1.12
C SER A 9 18.72 -33.64 -0.48
N GLY A 10 18.67 -33.62 0.85
CA GLY A 10 17.43 -33.33 1.57
C GLY A 10 17.03 -31.89 1.27
N LEU A 11 15.98 -31.72 0.46
CA LEU A 11 15.23 -30.46 0.43
C LEU A 11 14.61 -30.29 1.81
N LEU A 12 15.24 -29.44 2.64
CA LEU A 12 14.58 -28.81 3.76
C LEU A 12 13.47 -27.94 3.17
N PHE A 13 12.25 -28.47 3.15
CA PHE A 13 11.07 -27.62 3.11
C PHE A 13 11.07 -26.85 4.44
N ALA A 14 11.66 -25.65 4.43
CA ALA A 14 11.31 -24.66 5.42
C ALA A 14 9.82 -24.42 5.22
N SER A 15 8.99 -24.81 6.19
CA SER A 15 7.61 -24.34 6.22
C SER A 15 7.70 -22.83 6.33
N LEU A 16 7.48 -22.12 5.23
CA LEU A 16 7.29 -20.69 5.27
C LEU A 16 6.07 -20.49 6.16
N ALA A 17 6.29 -19.95 7.35
CA ALA A 17 5.19 -19.58 8.23
C ALA A 17 4.36 -18.57 7.44
N ALA A 18 3.10 -18.90 7.16
CA ALA A 18 2.17 -17.98 6.51
C ALA A 18 2.06 -16.70 7.34
N SER A 19 2.14 -15.54 6.69
CA SER A 19 2.08 -14.21 7.32
C SER A 19 0.76 -14.04 8.07
N LYS A 20 0.80 -13.81 9.37
CA LYS A 20 -0.42 -13.67 10.19
C LYS A 20 -0.76 -12.24 10.55
N TRP A 21 0.19 -11.33 10.43
CA TRP A 21 -0.02 -9.92 10.74
C TRP A 21 -0.02 -9.09 9.46
N ILE A 22 -0.71 -7.96 9.53
CA ILE A 22 -0.66 -6.93 8.50
C ILE A 22 0.52 -6.02 8.84
N VAL A 23 1.45 -5.88 7.89
CA VAL A 23 2.72 -5.17 8.06
C VAL A 23 2.86 -4.08 6.98
N PRO A 24 2.30 -2.88 7.18
CA PRO A 24 2.35 -1.79 6.22
C PRO A 24 3.78 -1.48 5.74
N GLY A 25 3.99 -1.37 4.43
CA GLY A 25 5.29 -1.08 3.83
C GLY A 25 6.21 -2.29 3.67
N GLY A 26 5.86 -3.43 4.28
CA GLY A 26 6.62 -4.68 4.17
C GLY A 26 6.52 -5.34 2.79
N ARG A 27 7.51 -6.18 2.46
CA ARG A 27 7.45 -7.08 1.30
C ARG A 27 6.51 -8.24 1.59
N TRP A 28 5.23 -8.07 1.28
CA TRP A 28 4.23 -9.13 1.48
C TRP A 28 4.51 -10.27 0.50
N ARG A 29 4.44 -11.50 1.02
CA ARG A 29 4.62 -12.71 0.25
C ARG A 29 3.37 -13.57 0.31
N ASP A 30 3.02 -14.16 -0.83
CA ASP A 30 1.93 -15.12 -0.92
C ASP A 30 2.33 -16.47 -0.29
N THR A 31 1.38 -17.40 -0.26
CA THR A 31 1.58 -18.76 0.27
C THR A 31 2.65 -19.58 -0.47
N GLU A 32 3.06 -19.16 -1.67
CA GLU A 32 4.14 -19.78 -2.44
C GLU A 32 5.50 -19.09 -2.22
N GLY A 33 5.52 -17.98 -1.47
CA GLY A 33 6.70 -17.19 -1.16
C GLY A 33 7.04 -16.12 -2.21
N ASN A 34 6.22 -15.94 -3.24
CA ASN A 34 6.39 -14.87 -4.23
C ASN A 34 5.93 -13.54 -3.65
N LEU A 35 6.42 -12.42 -4.18
CA LEU A 35 5.89 -11.12 -3.80
C LEU A 35 4.43 -11.00 -4.25
N VAL A 36 3.57 -10.53 -3.35
CA VAL A 36 2.19 -10.19 -3.73
C VAL A 36 2.22 -9.01 -4.69
N ASN A 37 1.55 -9.14 -5.84
CA ASN A 37 1.55 -8.17 -6.94
C ASN A 37 0.12 -7.87 -7.37
N ALA A 38 -0.54 -6.94 -6.65
CA ALA A 38 -1.95 -6.57 -6.82
C ALA A 38 -2.16 -5.08 -6.50
N HIS A 39 -1.41 -4.21 -7.19
CA HIS A 39 -1.37 -2.77 -6.89
C HIS A 39 -2.66 -2.04 -7.29
N ALA A 40 -2.97 -0.93 -6.61
CA ALA A 40 -4.14 -0.06 -6.85
C ALA A 40 -5.49 -0.79 -6.87
N GLY A 41 -5.51 -1.98 -6.28
CA GLY A 41 -6.55 -2.97 -6.43
C GLY A 41 -7.82 -2.70 -5.64
N GLY A 42 -8.69 -3.71 -5.58
CA GLY A 42 -9.87 -3.74 -4.71
C GLY A 42 -10.08 -5.12 -4.12
N VAL A 43 -10.75 -5.17 -2.97
CA VAL A 43 -11.11 -6.43 -2.31
C VAL A 43 -12.60 -6.68 -2.50
N THR A 44 -12.94 -7.81 -3.10
CA THR A 44 -14.31 -8.33 -3.20
C THR A 44 -14.50 -9.43 -2.17
N VAL A 45 -15.62 -9.41 -1.45
CA VAL A 45 -15.98 -10.49 -0.53
C VAL A 45 -16.92 -11.43 -1.23
N ASP A 46 -16.55 -12.70 -1.31
CA ASP A 46 -17.46 -13.76 -1.74
C ASP A 46 -18.57 -13.91 -0.69
N GLN A 47 -19.82 -13.67 -1.12
CA GLN A 47 -20.97 -13.68 -0.22
C GLN A 47 -21.33 -15.08 0.30
N GLU A 48 -20.93 -16.15 -0.40
CA GLU A 48 -21.23 -17.51 0.03
C GLU A 48 -20.25 -18.00 1.09
N THR A 49 -18.96 -17.72 0.89
CA THR A 49 -17.89 -18.25 1.76
C THR A 49 -17.38 -17.25 2.79
N GLY A 50 -17.60 -15.95 2.57
CA GLY A 50 -17.00 -14.86 3.35
C GLY A 50 -15.51 -14.63 3.06
N LYS A 51 -14.95 -15.32 2.05
CA LYS A 51 -13.54 -15.20 1.67
C LYS A 51 -13.28 -13.88 0.94
N PHE A 52 -12.12 -13.28 1.19
CA PHE A 52 -11.68 -12.05 0.54
C PHE A 52 -10.92 -12.37 -0.74
N PHE A 53 -11.22 -11.66 -1.83
CA PHE A 53 -10.54 -11.74 -3.11
C PHE A 53 -9.96 -10.38 -3.49
N TRP A 54 -8.64 -10.28 -3.54
CA TRP A 54 -7.92 -9.07 -3.87
C TRP A 54 -7.49 -9.09 -5.33
N PHE A 55 -8.08 -8.18 -6.12
CA PHE A 55 -7.73 -7.94 -7.51
C PHE A 55 -6.85 -6.71 -7.60
N GLY A 56 -5.81 -6.74 -8.42
CA GLY A 56 -4.97 -5.57 -8.61
C GLY A 56 -4.11 -5.63 -9.86
N GLU A 57 -3.45 -4.52 -10.15
CA GLU A 57 -2.53 -4.38 -11.27
C GLU A 57 -1.35 -5.31 -11.07
N TYR A 58 -1.08 -6.17 -12.06
CA TYR A 58 0.12 -6.98 -12.08
C TYR A 58 1.27 -6.17 -12.71
N LYS A 59 2.16 -5.62 -11.90
CA LYS A 59 3.31 -4.83 -12.37
C LYS A 59 4.50 -5.73 -12.68
N ILE A 60 4.87 -5.82 -13.95
CA ILE A 60 6.01 -6.63 -14.41
C ILE A 60 7.32 -5.91 -14.08
N GLU A 61 8.33 -6.64 -13.61
CA GLU A 61 9.65 -6.07 -13.36
C GLU A 61 10.23 -5.38 -14.61
N GLY A 62 10.66 -4.14 -14.44
CA GLY A 62 11.21 -3.31 -15.52
C GLY A 62 10.19 -2.73 -16.50
N GLN A 63 8.89 -2.89 -16.25
CA GLN A 63 7.82 -2.34 -17.08
C GLN A 63 6.90 -1.42 -16.26
N GLU A 64 6.30 -0.43 -16.92
CA GLU A 64 5.31 0.45 -16.30
C GLU A 64 3.91 -0.17 -16.34
N GLU A 65 3.56 -0.80 -17.46
CA GLU A 65 2.25 -1.42 -17.71
C GLU A 65 2.38 -2.76 -18.46
N GLY A 66 1.24 -3.41 -18.71
CA GLY A 66 1.16 -4.57 -19.60
C GLY A 66 1.05 -5.93 -18.93
N GLY A 67 0.83 -5.97 -17.62
CA GLY A 67 0.69 -7.22 -16.88
C GLY A 67 -0.74 -7.72 -16.69
N GLY A 68 -1.77 -6.89 -16.92
CA GLY A 68 -3.17 -7.25 -16.66
C GLY A 68 -3.53 -7.21 -15.18
N VAL A 69 -4.50 -8.03 -14.78
CA VAL A 69 -5.05 -8.04 -13.40
C VAL A 69 -4.78 -9.39 -12.74
N SER A 70 -4.08 -9.39 -11.61
CA SER A 70 -3.91 -10.56 -10.74
C SER A 70 -5.09 -10.73 -9.79
N VAL A 71 -5.25 -11.92 -9.24
CA VAL A 71 -6.19 -12.17 -8.14
C VAL A 71 -5.56 -13.06 -7.06
N TYR A 72 -5.76 -12.65 -5.82
CA TYR A 72 -5.39 -13.39 -4.62
C TYR A 72 -6.62 -13.65 -3.76
N SER A 73 -6.61 -14.68 -2.93
CA SER A 73 -7.66 -14.92 -1.93
C SER A 73 -7.10 -15.02 -0.53
N SER A 74 -7.87 -14.62 0.47
CA SER A 74 -7.49 -14.69 1.89
C SER A 74 -8.69 -14.93 2.79
N ASP A 75 -8.48 -15.66 3.88
CA ASP A 75 -9.46 -15.83 4.96
C ASP A 75 -9.29 -14.77 6.08
N ASP A 76 -8.17 -14.04 6.10
CA ASP A 76 -7.76 -13.17 7.23
C ASP A 76 -7.17 -11.80 6.81
N LEU A 77 -7.11 -11.51 5.50
CA LEU A 77 -6.48 -10.33 4.89
C LEU A 77 -4.96 -10.21 5.08
N ALA A 78 -4.30 -11.22 5.64
CA ALA A 78 -2.85 -11.24 5.87
C ALA A 78 -2.16 -12.35 5.06
N THR A 79 -2.73 -13.55 5.04
CA THR A 79 -2.25 -14.67 4.24
C THR A 79 -2.95 -14.70 2.89
N TRP A 80 -2.19 -14.52 1.81
CA TRP A 80 -2.71 -14.43 0.44
C TRP A 80 -2.32 -15.64 -0.40
N GLU A 81 -3.31 -16.32 -0.98
CA GLU A 81 -3.15 -17.39 -1.96
C GLU A 81 -3.30 -16.83 -3.37
N TYR A 82 -2.34 -17.07 -4.26
CA TYR A 82 -2.36 -16.59 -5.64
C TYR A 82 -3.22 -17.48 -6.55
N HIS A 83 -4.07 -16.86 -7.38
CA HIS A 83 -4.99 -17.58 -8.28
C HIS A 83 -4.70 -17.32 -9.76
N GLY A 84 -3.57 -16.70 -10.10
CA GLY A 84 -3.24 -16.33 -11.47
C GLY A 84 -3.71 -14.92 -11.84
N LYS A 85 -3.80 -14.68 -13.16
CA LYS A 85 -4.34 -13.44 -13.71
C LYS A 85 -5.84 -13.61 -13.97
N ALA A 86 -6.64 -12.80 -13.29
CA ALA A 86 -8.07 -12.69 -13.53
C ALA A 86 -8.35 -12.14 -14.94
N LEU A 87 -7.58 -11.15 -15.39
CA LEU A 87 -7.65 -10.59 -16.74
C LEU A 87 -6.26 -10.59 -17.37
N GLU A 88 -6.08 -11.38 -18.42
CA GLU A 88 -4.85 -11.41 -19.20
C GLU A 88 -4.90 -10.40 -20.36
N PRO A 89 -3.78 -9.68 -20.64
CA PRO A 89 -3.69 -8.88 -21.84
C PRO A 89 -3.78 -9.74 -23.11
N ILE A 90 -4.41 -9.20 -24.16
CA ILE A 90 -4.56 -9.85 -25.46
C ILE A 90 -3.72 -9.09 -26.49
N GLU A 91 -2.73 -9.78 -27.08
CA GLU A 91 -1.84 -9.20 -28.08
C GLU A 91 -2.64 -8.55 -29.23
N GLY A 92 -2.35 -7.28 -29.53
CA GLY A 92 -3.01 -6.51 -30.58
C GLY A 92 -4.45 -6.07 -30.29
N HIS A 93 -5.01 -6.38 -29.12
CA HIS A 93 -6.34 -5.88 -28.73
C HIS A 93 -6.31 -4.37 -28.48
N PRO A 94 -7.24 -3.58 -29.03
CA PRO A 94 -7.17 -2.11 -29.00
C PRO A 94 -7.26 -1.47 -27.61
N TYR A 95 -7.70 -2.22 -26.59
CA TYR A 95 -7.94 -1.70 -25.24
C TYR A 95 -7.30 -2.50 -24.10
N ILE A 96 -6.82 -3.72 -24.37
CA ILE A 96 -6.24 -4.60 -23.34
C ILE A 96 -5.02 -5.36 -23.87
N SER A 97 -4.28 -4.82 -24.83
CA SER A 97 -2.96 -5.34 -25.18
C SER A 97 -1.92 -4.95 -24.13
N ASN A 98 -0.72 -5.52 -24.21
CA ASN A 98 0.36 -5.25 -23.26
C ASN A 98 0.86 -3.79 -23.25
N ASP A 99 0.57 -3.01 -24.29
CA ASP A 99 0.87 -1.57 -24.37
C ASP A 99 -0.28 -0.68 -23.86
N MET A 100 -1.41 -1.28 -23.48
CA MET A 100 -2.55 -0.57 -22.90
C MET A 100 -2.47 -0.51 -21.38
N ILE A 101 -3.08 0.53 -20.83
CA ILE A 101 -3.19 0.80 -19.40
C ILE A 101 -4.44 0.09 -18.87
N ILE A 102 -4.23 -0.77 -17.88
CA ILE A 102 -5.28 -1.46 -17.13
C ILE A 102 -5.03 -1.14 -15.65
N GLN A 103 -5.60 -0.03 -15.18
CA GLN A 103 -5.31 0.50 -13.83
C GLN A 103 -6.53 0.47 -12.91
N ARG A 104 -6.27 0.32 -11.62
CA ARG A 104 -7.24 0.35 -10.52
C ARG A 104 -8.44 -0.59 -10.66
N PRO A 105 -8.25 -1.87 -11.01
CA PRO A 105 -9.37 -2.78 -11.20
C PRO A 105 -10.20 -2.91 -9.91
N LYS A 106 -11.52 -2.95 -10.09
CA LYS A 106 -12.50 -3.22 -9.03
C LYS A 106 -13.48 -4.26 -9.54
N VAL A 107 -13.88 -5.18 -8.68
CA VAL A 107 -14.81 -6.27 -9.02
C VAL A 107 -16.03 -6.16 -8.13
N VAL A 108 -17.21 -6.39 -8.71
CA VAL A 108 -18.48 -6.49 -7.98
C VAL A 108 -19.32 -7.62 -8.58
N PHE A 109 -20.07 -8.32 -7.75
CA PHE A 109 -21.01 -9.33 -8.20
C PHE A 109 -22.32 -8.67 -8.63
N SER A 110 -22.86 -9.08 -9.78
CA SER A 110 -24.15 -8.64 -10.29
C SER A 110 -25.16 -9.78 -10.12
N GLU A 111 -26.06 -9.65 -9.15
CA GLU A 111 -27.12 -10.66 -8.94
C GLU A 111 -28.00 -10.88 -10.17
N PRO A 112 -28.41 -9.84 -10.93
CA PRO A 112 -29.24 -10.04 -12.12
C PRO A 112 -28.59 -10.87 -13.22
N THR A 113 -27.26 -10.73 -13.42
CA THR A 113 -26.53 -11.48 -14.46
C THR A 113 -25.98 -12.80 -13.94
N GLY A 114 -25.76 -12.92 -12.62
CA GLY A 114 -25.07 -14.05 -12.00
C GLY A 114 -23.56 -14.04 -12.28
N GLU A 115 -23.00 -12.89 -12.66
CA GLU A 115 -21.59 -12.75 -13.03
C GLU A 115 -20.88 -11.71 -12.16
N TYR A 116 -19.57 -11.86 -12.04
CA TYR A 116 -18.65 -10.85 -11.52
C TYR A 116 -18.26 -9.89 -12.63
N HIS A 117 -18.38 -8.60 -12.35
CA HIS A 117 -18.09 -7.51 -13.28
C HIS A 117 -16.84 -6.78 -12.80
N MET A 118 -15.78 -6.83 -13.60
CA MET A 118 -14.54 -6.11 -13.39
C MET A 118 -14.58 -4.79 -14.16
N TRP A 119 -14.38 -3.69 -13.45
CA TRP A 119 -14.27 -2.35 -13.97
C TRP A 119 -12.91 -1.75 -13.66
N TRP A 120 -12.36 -0.95 -14.57
CA TRP A 120 -11.04 -0.34 -14.39
C TRP A 120 -10.87 0.94 -15.23
N HIS A 121 -9.80 1.68 -14.98
CA HIS A 121 -9.35 2.76 -15.84
C HIS A 121 -8.65 2.21 -17.08
N ALA A 122 -9.31 2.31 -18.24
CA ALA A 122 -8.78 1.85 -19.51
C ALA A 122 -8.15 3.01 -20.30
N ASP A 123 -6.88 2.89 -20.64
CA ASP A 123 -6.16 3.95 -21.36
C ASP A 123 -5.03 3.43 -22.24
N ASN A 124 -4.36 4.35 -22.94
CA ASN A 124 -3.08 4.13 -23.59
C ASN A 124 -1.96 4.90 -22.88
N SER A 125 -0.70 4.66 -23.29
CA SER A 125 0.48 5.30 -22.69
C SER A 125 0.52 6.84 -22.75
N THR A 126 -0.40 7.48 -23.50
CA THR A 126 -0.52 8.94 -23.54
C THR A 126 -1.56 9.49 -22.56
N TYR A 127 -2.27 8.63 -21.83
CA TYR A 127 -3.41 9.00 -20.96
C TYR A 127 -4.46 9.83 -21.71
N GLY A 128 -4.75 9.40 -22.95
CA GLY A 128 -5.53 10.16 -23.92
C GLY A 128 -6.90 9.56 -24.25
N LEU A 129 -7.14 8.28 -23.90
CA LEU A 129 -8.44 7.63 -24.14
C LEU A 129 -9.43 7.99 -23.04
N LEU A 130 -9.00 7.95 -21.77
CA LEU A 130 -9.80 8.28 -20.59
C LEU A 130 -11.13 7.53 -20.52
N LEU A 131 -11.08 6.19 -20.58
CA LEU A 131 -12.23 5.29 -20.65
C LEU A 131 -12.37 4.43 -19.38
N GLN A 132 -13.56 3.84 -19.21
CA GLN A 132 -13.80 2.75 -18.27
C GLN A 132 -13.86 1.44 -19.03
N GLY A 133 -13.03 0.48 -18.64
CA GLY A 133 -13.10 -0.88 -19.16
C GLY A 133 -14.09 -1.73 -18.39
N LEU A 134 -14.75 -2.67 -19.07
CA LEU A 134 -15.62 -3.70 -18.50
C LEU A 134 -15.20 -5.08 -18.99
N ALA A 135 -15.11 -6.03 -18.06
CA ALA A 135 -14.97 -7.46 -18.33
C ALA A 135 -15.84 -8.26 -17.35
N THR A 136 -16.35 -9.41 -17.77
CA THR A 136 -17.20 -10.25 -16.90
C THR A 136 -16.70 -11.68 -16.78
N SER A 137 -17.06 -12.35 -15.69
CA SER A 137 -16.83 -13.78 -15.47
C SER A 137 -17.89 -14.38 -14.56
N PRO A 138 -18.36 -15.62 -14.80
CA PRO A 138 -19.18 -16.35 -13.83
C PRO A 138 -18.38 -16.82 -12.59
N ASN A 139 -17.04 -16.73 -12.62
CA ASN A 139 -16.17 -17.15 -11.52
C ASN A 139 -15.44 -15.94 -10.95
N ILE A 140 -15.40 -15.80 -9.62
CA ILE A 140 -14.75 -14.65 -8.96
C ILE A 140 -13.28 -14.50 -9.36
N THR A 141 -12.53 -15.60 -9.46
CA THR A 141 -11.11 -15.60 -9.87
C THR A 141 -10.91 -15.49 -11.39
N GLY A 142 -11.97 -15.45 -12.18
CA GLY A 142 -11.90 -15.43 -13.64
C GLY A 142 -11.75 -16.81 -14.29
N PRO A 143 -11.22 -16.88 -15.53
CA PRO A 143 -10.78 -15.73 -16.32
C PRO A 143 -11.94 -14.80 -16.68
N TYR A 144 -11.66 -13.50 -16.75
CA TYR A 144 -12.60 -12.46 -17.19
C TYR A 144 -12.52 -12.26 -18.69
N THR A 145 -13.67 -12.04 -19.31
CA THR A 145 -13.79 -11.77 -20.75
C THR A 145 -14.08 -10.28 -20.96
N PHE A 146 -13.23 -9.61 -21.74
CA PHE A 146 -13.45 -8.21 -22.12
C PHE A 146 -14.81 -8.03 -22.80
N VAL A 147 -15.53 -6.97 -22.42
CA VAL A 147 -16.83 -6.59 -22.97
C VAL A 147 -16.71 -5.29 -23.76
N ASP A 148 -16.28 -4.20 -23.10
CA ASP A 148 -16.21 -2.87 -23.73
C ASP A 148 -15.23 -1.95 -23.00
N ALA A 149 -14.86 -0.84 -23.66
CA ALA A 149 -14.15 0.29 -23.07
C ALA A 149 -14.86 1.59 -23.47
N THR A 150 -15.50 2.27 -22.51
CA THR A 150 -16.46 3.34 -22.82
C THR A 150 -16.26 4.60 -21.98
N ALA A 151 -16.71 5.73 -22.53
CA ALA A 151 -16.73 7.03 -21.84
C ALA A 151 -18.02 7.13 -21.02
N PRO A 152 -17.96 7.15 -19.66
CA PRO A 152 -19.14 7.12 -18.81
C PRO A 152 -20.00 8.38 -19.01
N LEU A 153 -21.20 8.21 -19.55
CA LEU A 153 -22.13 9.30 -19.88
C LEU A 153 -21.49 10.38 -20.79
N GLY A 154 -20.52 9.99 -21.63
CA GLY A 154 -19.76 10.91 -22.47
C GLY A 154 -18.72 11.77 -21.75
N ASN A 155 -18.48 11.55 -20.46
CA ASN A 155 -17.40 12.18 -19.70
C ASN A 155 -16.09 11.40 -19.84
N TRP A 156 -14.98 12.02 -19.44
CA TRP A 156 -13.70 11.33 -19.30
C TRP A 156 -13.63 10.57 -17.98
N SER A 157 -12.88 9.47 -17.97
CA SER A 157 -12.59 8.67 -16.78
C SER A 157 -11.11 8.32 -16.74
N GLN A 158 -10.44 8.67 -15.66
CA GLN A 158 -9.08 8.24 -15.36
C GLN A 158 -9.13 7.37 -14.11
N ASP A 159 -8.45 7.76 -13.02
CA ASP A 159 -8.44 7.05 -11.75
C ASP A 159 -9.83 6.58 -11.33
N PHE A 160 -9.97 5.27 -11.12
CA PHE A 160 -11.25 4.59 -10.96
C PHE A 160 -11.40 3.94 -9.57
N GLY A 161 -12.63 4.00 -9.05
CA GLY A 161 -13.07 3.30 -7.86
C GLY A 161 -14.52 2.81 -8.01
N ILE A 162 -14.91 1.85 -7.17
CA ILE A 162 -16.30 1.39 -7.06
C ILE A 162 -16.72 1.45 -5.59
N PHE A 163 -17.98 1.73 -5.36
CA PHE A 163 -18.60 1.68 -4.04
C PHE A 163 -19.98 1.01 -4.18
N THR A 164 -20.26 0.02 -3.34
CA THR A 164 -21.59 -0.59 -3.23
C THR A 164 -22.18 -0.18 -1.90
N ASP A 165 -23.34 0.47 -1.94
CA ASP A 165 -24.05 0.88 -0.74
C ASP A 165 -24.67 -0.35 -0.08
N TYR A 166 -24.25 -0.67 1.15
CA TYR A 166 -24.71 -1.89 1.81
C TYR A 166 -26.18 -1.80 2.28
N LYS A 167 -26.79 -0.62 2.25
CA LYS A 167 -28.18 -0.40 2.71
C LYS A 167 -29.20 -0.73 1.61
N ASP A 168 -28.86 -0.50 0.35
CA ASP A 168 -29.76 -0.74 -0.78
C ASP A 168 -29.18 -1.65 -1.88
N GLY A 169 -27.91 -2.03 -1.79
CA GLY A 169 -27.22 -2.91 -2.73
C GLY A 169 -26.78 -2.24 -4.03
N ARG A 170 -26.99 -0.92 -4.19
CA ARG A 170 -26.66 -0.22 -5.43
C ARG A 170 -25.16 0.04 -5.53
N SER A 171 -24.61 -0.15 -6.72
CA SER A 171 -23.21 0.11 -7.02
C SER A 171 -23.02 1.45 -7.72
N TYR A 172 -21.90 2.10 -7.44
CA TYR A 172 -21.53 3.43 -7.92
C TYR A 172 -20.08 3.44 -8.41
N ALA A 173 -19.85 4.04 -9.57
CA ALA A 173 -18.53 4.36 -10.08
C ALA A 173 -18.04 5.67 -9.47
N LEU A 174 -16.78 5.70 -9.07
CA LEU A 174 -16.05 6.92 -8.75
C LEU A 174 -14.92 7.11 -9.76
N TYR A 175 -14.82 8.29 -10.36
CA TYR A 175 -13.77 8.51 -11.36
C TYR A 175 -13.35 9.97 -11.50
N SER A 176 -12.05 10.20 -11.66
CA SER A 176 -11.51 11.52 -11.96
C SER A 176 -11.61 11.84 -13.46
N ASN A 177 -11.80 13.12 -13.78
CA ASN A 177 -12.12 13.60 -15.14
C ASN A 177 -10.87 14.02 -15.95
N GLY A 178 -9.78 13.24 -15.89
CA GLY A 178 -8.52 13.50 -16.59
C GLY A 178 -7.70 14.67 -16.04
N ASP A 179 -6.50 14.91 -16.58
CA ASP A 179 -5.52 15.86 -16.00
C ASP A 179 -5.54 17.26 -16.61
N ARG A 180 -6.59 17.58 -17.38
CA ARG A 180 -6.74 18.90 -17.99
C ARG A 180 -7.34 19.89 -17.00
N ARG A 181 -7.06 21.18 -17.19
CA ARG A 181 -7.57 22.25 -16.32
C ARG A 181 -9.10 22.26 -16.25
N GLU A 182 -9.75 21.88 -17.32
CA GLU A 182 -11.21 21.77 -17.45
C GLU A 182 -11.78 20.49 -16.82
N GLY A 183 -10.92 19.52 -16.48
CA GLY A 183 -11.24 18.18 -15.98
C GLY A 183 -10.91 17.95 -14.50
N ARG A 184 -10.98 19.00 -13.68
CA ARG A 184 -10.67 18.95 -12.23
C ARG A 184 -11.81 18.41 -11.38
N ASP A 185 -12.53 17.43 -11.90
CA ASP A 185 -13.70 16.87 -11.26
C ASP A 185 -13.46 15.43 -10.87
N VAL A 186 -14.05 15.04 -9.75
CA VAL A 186 -14.35 13.63 -9.47
C VAL A 186 -15.84 13.42 -9.54
N TYR A 187 -16.27 12.41 -10.27
CA TYR A 187 -17.67 12.01 -10.39
C TYR A 187 -17.97 10.86 -9.44
N LEU A 188 -19.16 10.91 -8.85
CA LEU A 188 -19.83 9.78 -8.22
C LEU A 188 -21.08 9.50 -9.04
N SER A 189 -21.12 8.35 -9.70
CA SER A 189 -22.18 8.02 -10.66
C SER A 189 -22.76 6.63 -10.40
N ALA A 190 -24.07 6.48 -10.52
CA ALA A 190 -24.74 5.20 -10.31
C ALA A 190 -24.61 4.28 -11.52
N PHE A 191 -24.40 2.98 -11.27
CA PHE A 191 -24.60 1.93 -12.27
C PHE A 191 -26.08 1.59 -12.46
N ASN A 192 -26.41 0.96 -13.59
CA ASN A 192 -27.65 0.20 -13.73
C ASN A 192 -27.66 -1.04 -12.80
N GLU A 193 -28.83 -1.68 -12.67
CA GLU A 193 -29.01 -2.86 -11.81
C GLU A 193 -28.06 -4.01 -12.20
N ASP A 194 -27.80 -4.19 -13.50
CA ASP A 194 -26.91 -5.24 -14.01
C ASP A 194 -25.42 -4.91 -13.80
N VAL A 195 -25.06 -3.69 -13.38
CA VAL A 195 -23.67 -3.20 -13.29
C VAL A 195 -22.91 -3.30 -14.63
N THR A 196 -23.60 -3.07 -15.74
CA THR A 196 -23.03 -3.08 -17.10
C THR A 196 -22.82 -1.69 -17.69
N ASN A 197 -23.41 -0.65 -17.09
CA ASN A 197 -23.21 0.72 -17.54
C ASN A 197 -23.49 1.75 -16.43
N VAL A 198 -22.82 2.89 -16.50
CA VAL A 198 -23.10 4.07 -15.67
C VAL A 198 -24.29 4.83 -16.26
N THR A 199 -25.30 5.15 -15.44
CA THR A 199 -26.57 5.72 -15.91
C THR A 199 -26.87 7.13 -15.42
N GLU A 200 -26.31 7.55 -14.28
CA GLU A 200 -26.63 8.83 -13.65
C GLU A 200 -25.45 9.39 -12.87
N VAL A 201 -25.15 10.68 -13.02
CA VAL A 201 -24.23 11.41 -12.12
C VAL A 201 -25.00 11.77 -10.85
N VAL A 202 -24.60 11.19 -9.72
CA VAL A 202 -25.21 11.43 -8.39
C VAL A 202 -24.59 12.66 -7.73
N HIS A 203 -23.27 12.81 -7.87
CA HIS A 203 -22.55 13.97 -7.36
C HIS A 203 -21.30 14.26 -8.19
N ARG A 204 -20.86 15.52 -8.19
CA ARG A 204 -19.63 15.98 -8.84
C ARG A 204 -18.84 16.86 -7.86
N PHE A 205 -17.61 16.48 -7.58
CA PHE A 205 -16.65 17.23 -6.78
C PHE A 205 -15.88 18.20 -7.71
N ASP A 206 -16.47 19.35 -8.02
CA ASP A 206 -16.12 20.20 -9.18
C ASP A 206 -15.07 21.31 -8.95
N LYS A 207 -14.36 21.26 -7.81
CA LYS A 207 -13.44 22.32 -7.36
C LYS A 207 -12.04 21.82 -7.01
N TYR A 208 -11.85 20.51 -7.02
CA TYR A 208 -10.72 19.88 -6.37
C TYR A 208 -9.97 19.02 -7.38
N ASP A 209 -8.68 19.28 -7.53
CA ASP A 209 -7.80 18.51 -8.40
C ASP A 209 -7.41 17.21 -7.68
N LEU A 210 -8.34 16.24 -7.71
CA LEU A 210 -8.30 14.99 -6.95
C LEU A 210 -8.43 13.76 -7.84
N GLU A 211 -7.98 12.63 -7.31
CA GLU A 211 -7.94 11.31 -7.95
C GLU A 211 -8.01 10.19 -6.89
N ALA A 212 -7.79 8.95 -7.32
CA ALA A 212 -7.79 7.75 -6.50
C ALA A 212 -8.99 7.60 -5.52
N PRO A 213 -10.24 7.72 -6.01
CA PRO A 213 -11.39 7.86 -5.14
C PRO A 213 -11.88 6.54 -4.52
N THR A 214 -12.33 6.60 -3.27
CA THR A 214 -13.04 5.50 -2.59
C THR A 214 -14.04 6.05 -1.56
N ILE A 215 -15.03 5.27 -1.16
CA ILE A 215 -16.03 5.66 -0.15
C ILE A 215 -16.07 4.64 0.98
N ILE A 216 -16.15 5.16 2.19
CA ILE A 216 -16.53 4.42 3.40
C ILE A 216 -17.95 4.81 3.77
N GLN A 217 -18.74 3.81 4.14
CA GLN A 217 -20.09 3.99 4.62
C GLN A 217 -20.22 3.53 6.07
N THR A 218 -20.78 4.40 6.90
CA THR A 218 -21.25 4.08 8.25
C THR A 218 -22.77 4.02 8.29
N ASP A 219 -23.32 3.67 9.45
CA ASP A 219 -24.76 3.64 9.65
C ASP A 219 -25.40 5.01 9.43
N SER A 220 -24.66 6.11 9.64
CA SER A 220 -25.16 7.48 9.48
C SER A 220 -24.54 8.29 8.35
N SER A 221 -23.33 7.95 7.89
CA SER A 221 -22.52 8.85 7.05
C SER A 221 -21.85 8.13 5.88
N TYR A 222 -21.45 8.91 4.89
CA TYR A 222 -20.51 8.53 3.84
C TYR A 222 -19.26 9.41 3.97
N TYR A 223 -18.08 8.80 3.86
CA TYR A 223 -16.79 9.46 3.80
C TYR A 223 -16.12 9.12 2.47
N ALA A 224 -15.98 10.09 1.56
CA ALA A 224 -15.26 9.92 0.30
C ALA A 224 -13.80 10.32 0.49
N LEU A 225 -12.87 9.40 0.24
CA LEU A 225 -11.42 9.62 0.35
C LEU A 225 -10.82 9.74 -1.04
N MET A 226 -9.94 10.71 -1.23
CA MET A 226 -9.30 11.00 -2.51
C MET A 226 -7.91 11.58 -2.31
N SER A 227 -6.96 11.26 -3.18
CA SER A 227 -5.64 11.91 -3.20
C SER A 227 -5.65 13.12 -4.13
N HIS A 228 -4.69 14.02 -3.97
CA HIS A 228 -4.37 15.02 -4.98
C HIS A 228 -3.67 14.41 -6.19
N LYS A 229 -3.70 15.11 -7.33
CA LYS A 229 -3.06 14.69 -8.58
C LYS A 229 -1.56 14.99 -8.60
N THR A 230 -0.77 14.11 -8.00
CA THR A 230 0.69 14.25 -7.97
C THR A 230 1.42 13.10 -8.64
N GLY A 231 0.72 12.33 -9.49
CA GLY A 231 1.21 11.11 -10.09
C GLY A 231 1.59 10.10 -9.01
N TYR A 232 2.67 9.35 -9.21
CA TYR A 232 3.18 8.39 -8.20
C TYR A 232 3.73 9.04 -6.92
N ARG A 233 3.87 10.37 -6.86
CA ARG A 233 4.33 11.05 -5.64
C ARG A 233 3.18 11.07 -4.62
N PRO A 234 3.39 10.65 -3.37
CA PRO A 234 2.34 10.68 -2.36
C PRO A 234 2.00 12.11 -1.91
N ASN A 235 0.79 12.29 -1.41
CA ASN A 235 0.26 13.55 -0.87
C ASN A 235 -0.64 13.28 0.34
N ASN A 236 -1.08 14.33 1.03
CA ASN A 236 -2.06 14.18 2.10
C ASN A 236 -3.45 13.89 1.48
N VAL A 237 -3.91 12.64 1.60
CA VAL A 237 -5.25 12.21 1.21
C VAL A 237 -6.26 13.01 2.01
N VAL A 238 -7.34 13.43 1.35
CA VAL A 238 -8.43 14.17 1.96
C VAL A 238 -9.69 13.32 2.02
N ALA A 239 -10.51 13.57 3.03
CA ALA A 239 -11.87 13.05 3.12
C ALA A 239 -12.91 14.17 2.98
N PHE A 240 -14.04 13.80 2.41
CA PHE A 240 -15.29 14.57 2.40
C PHE A 240 -16.35 13.76 3.12
N ARG A 241 -17.24 14.42 3.87
CA ARG A 241 -18.33 13.74 4.61
C ARG A 241 -19.70 14.21 4.13
N ALA A 242 -20.65 13.29 3.98
CA ALA A 242 -22.06 13.58 3.71
C ALA A 242 -23.02 12.59 4.40
N ASP A 243 -24.28 12.96 4.58
CA ASP A 243 -25.37 12.07 5.05
C ASP A 243 -26.06 11.33 3.89
N SER A 244 -25.82 11.76 2.65
CA SER A 244 -26.33 11.17 1.40
C SER A 244 -25.27 11.27 0.32
N LEU A 245 -25.20 10.29 -0.58
CA LEU A 245 -24.29 10.28 -1.72
C LEU A 245 -24.47 11.52 -2.63
N SER A 246 -25.68 12.05 -2.75
CA SER A 246 -25.98 13.28 -3.50
C SER A 246 -25.43 14.56 -2.83
N GLY A 247 -24.96 14.45 -1.59
CA GLY A 247 -24.52 15.56 -0.76
C GLY A 247 -25.64 16.19 0.09
N PRO A 248 -25.39 17.37 0.68
CA PRO A 248 -24.18 18.17 0.52
C PRO A 248 -22.96 17.52 1.18
N TRP A 249 -21.83 17.52 0.47
CA TRP A 249 -20.53 17.09 0.98
C TRP A 249 -19.82 18.23 1.72
N SER A 250 -19.05 17.91 2.75
CA SER A 250 -18.27 18.87 3.54
C SER A 250 -17.14 19.52 2.73
N GLN A 251 -16.43 20.48 3.32
CA GLN A 251 -15.08 20.80 2.84
C GLN A 251 -14.12 19.63 3.11
N PRO A 252 -13.07 19.44 2.29
CA PRO A 252 -12.10 18.40 2.51
C PRO A 252 -11.29 18.64 3.78
N PHE A 253 -10.88 17.56 4.43
CA PHE A 253 -9.95 17.55 5.55
C PHE A 253 -8.97 16.37 5.43
N PHE A 254 -7.76 16.50 5.98
CA PHE A 254 -6.79 15.41 5.92
C PHE A 254 -7.25 14.20 6.73
N VAL A 255 -6.97 13.01 6.19
CA VAL A 255 -7.26 11.74 6.87
C VAL A 255 -6.11 11.27 7.75
N SER A 256 -4.97 11.96 7.76
CA SER A 256 -3.81 11.61 8.57
C SER A 256 -3.15 12.88 9.09
N ASP A 257 -2.19 12.72 10.01
CA ASP A 257 -1.29 13.80 10.38
C ASP A 257 -0.66 14.44 9.12
N ALA A 258 -0.72 15.77 9.06
CA ALA A 258 -0.21 16.53 7.94
C ALA A 258 1.29 16.23 7.72
N TYR A 259 1.71 16.29 6.45
CA TYR A 259 3.10 16.07 6.01
C TYR A 259 3.64 14.64 6.16
N THR A 260 2.89 13.72 6.76
CA THR A 260 3.13 12.28 6.57
C THR A 260 2.81 11.85 5.14
N ARG A 261 1.97 12.63 4.43
CA ARG A 261 1.44 12.32 3.09
C ARG A 261 0.75 10.96 3.11
N THR A 262 -0.14 10.81 4.10
CA THR A 262 -0.86 9.56 4.36
C THR A 262 0.11 8.40 4.55
N TYR A 263 1.16 8.64 5.35
CA TYR A 263 2.26 7.70 5.58
C TYR A 263 2.96 7.23 4.28
N ASN A 264 3.26 8.20 3.41
CA ASN A 264 3.84 8.01 2.07
C ASN A 264 3.01 7.00 1.24
N SER A 265 1.70 7.23 1.15
CA SER A 265 0.79 6.38 0.36
C SER A 265 -0.28 7.18 -0.37
N GLN A 266 -0.89 6.55 -1.35
CA GLN A 266 -2.04 7.04 -2.10
C GLN A 266 -3.24 6.12 -1.84
N SER A 267 -4.45 6.67 -1.77
CA SER A 267 -5.66 5.86 -1.67
C SER A 267 -5.79 4.90 -2.86
N GLY A 268 -6.39 3.74 -2.62
CA GLY A 268 -6.72 2.78 -3.68
C GLY A 268 -8.12 2.20 -3.48
N PHE A 269 -8.39 1.75 -2.26
CA PHE A 269 -9.68 1.21 -1.87
C PHE A 269 -9.94 1.44 -0.37
N SER A 270 -11.16 1.18 0.06
CA SER A 270 -11.52 1.13 1.47
C SER A 270 -12.40 -0.07 1.70
N LEU A 271 -12.19 -0.76 2.81
CA LEU A 271 -12.88 -2.00 3.13
C LEU A 271 -13.58 -1.89 4.49
N ARG A 272 -14.84 -2.32 4.54
CA ARG A 272 -15.60 -2.46 5.78
C ARG A 272 -15.58 -3.92 6.23
N ILE A 273 -15.12 -4.16 7.44
CA ILE A 273 -15.17 -5.46 8.12
C ILE A 273 -16.32 -5.44 9.10
N ASN A 274 -17.37 -6.20 8.82
CA ASN A 274 -18.53 -6.33 9.69
C ASN A 274 -18.27 -7.39 10.77
N GLY A 275 -17.42 -7.05 11.73
CA GLY A 275 -17.06 -7.94 12.82
C GLY A 275 -18.19 -8.14 13.82
N SER A 276 -18.18 -9.28 14.52
CA SER A 276 -19.17 -9.62 15.54
C SER A 276 -19.07 -8.80 16.83
N GLU A 277 -17.92 -8.15 17.07
CA GLU A 277 -17.68 -7.27 18.22
C GLU A 277 -17.63 -5.80 17.80
N VAL A 278 -16.94 -5.50 16.70
CA VAL A 278 -16.77 -4.14 16.19
C VAL A 278 -16.79 -4.11 14.67
N THR A 279 -17.36 -3.07 14.09
CA THR A 279 -17.16 -2.76 12.67
C THR A 279 -15.83 -2.03 12.51
N THR A 280 -14.93 -2.59 11.71
CA THR A 280 -13.63 -1.98 11.41
C THR A 280 -13.58 -1.51 9.97
N TYR A 281 -13.01 -0.34 9.76
CA TYR A 281 -12.79 0.23 8.44
C TYR A 281 -11.30 0.23 8.15
N LEU A 282 -10.91 -0.18 6.95
CA LEU A 282 -9.53 -0.20 6.49
C LEU A 282 -9.35 0.76 5.33
N TYR A 283 -8.30 1.57 5.41
CA TYR A 283 -7.69 2.27 4.30
C TYR A 283 -6.73 1.31 3.60
N LEU A 284 -6.94 1.07 2.31
CA LEU A 284 -6.06 0.23 1.48
C LEU A 284 -5.37 1.14 0.46
N GLY A 285 -4.15 1.55 0.78
CA GLY A 285 -3.34 2.41 -0.07
C GLY A 285 -2.10 1.75 -0.65
N ASP A 286 -1.57 2.34 -1.71
CA ASP A 286 -0.30 1.98 -2.32
C ASP A 286 0.76 3.01 -1.97
N GLN A 287 1.91 2.54 -1.52
CA GLN A 287 3.15 3.29 -1.46
C GLN A 287 3.91 3.03 -2.76
N TRP A 288 3.61 3.86 -3.75
CA TRP A 288 4.17 3.74 -5.10
C TRP A 288 5.68 3.91 -5.14
N ASP A 289 6.28 3.20 -6.09
CA ASP A 289 7.67 3.33 -6.43
C ASP A 289 7.88 3.60 -7.92
N SER A 290 7.87 4.86 -8.34
CA SER A 290 8.05 5.20 -9.77
C SER A 290 9.40 4.72 -10.33
N ASN A 291 10.40 4.46 -9.49
CA ASN A 291 11.69 3.92 -9.93
C ASN A 291 11.64 2.41 -10.20
N SER A 292 10.71 1.69 -9.58
CA SER A 292 10.54 0.24 -9.70
C SER A 292 9.11 -0.14 -9.32
N LEU A 293 8.14 0.08 -10.24
CA LEU A 293 6.71 -0.01 -9.91
C LEU A 293 6.28 -1.37 -9.37
N TRP A 294 6.88 -2.46 -9.87
CA TRP A 294 6.70 -3.83 -9.38
C TRP A 294 7.12 -4.04 -7.91
N GLU A 295 7.89 -3.09 -7.36
CA GLU A 295 8.38 -3.06 -5.99
C GLU A 295 7.54 -2.15 -5.09
N SER A 296 6.46 -1.56 -5.61
CA SER A 296 5.53 -0.75 -4.80
C SER A 296 4.98 -1.55 -3.62
N ARG A 297 4.58 -0.84 -2.56
CA ARG A 297 4.18 -1.45 -1.28
C ARG A 297 2.73 -1.16 -0.94
N TYR A 298 2.21 -1.90 0.02
CA TYR A 298 0.85 -1.76 0.51
C TYR A 298 0.87 -1.10 1.88
N ILE A 299 0.10 -0.03 2.04
CA ILE A 299 -0.13 0.68 3.30
C ILE A 299 -1.59 0.46 3.67
N TRP A 300 -1.85 -0.67 4.32
CA TRP A 300 -3.18 -1.07 4.76
C TRP A 300 -3.32 -0.80 6.25
N LEU A 301 -4.18 0.14 6.61
CA LEU A 301 -4.27 0.67 7.98
C LEU A 301 -5.73 0.80 8.42
N PRO A 302 -6.03 0.60 9.71
CA PRO A 302 -7.35 0.89 10.24
C PRO A 302 -7.67 2.38 10.20
N LEU A 303 -8.96 2.67 10.09
CA LEU A 303 -9.51 4.01 10.13
C LEU A 303 -10.32 4.19 11.41
N ALA A 304 -9.90 5.14 12.25
CA ALA A 304 -10.71 5.64 13.34
C ALA A 304 -11.80 6.55 12.78
N VAL A 305 -13.05 6.07 12.84
CA VAL A 305 -14.23 6.84 12.42
C VAL A 305 -14.98 7.33 13.64
N ASP A 306 -15.25 8.63 13.69
CA ASP A 306 -16.05 9.28 14.72
C ASP A 306 -17.18 10.06 14.05
N ASP A 307 -18.37 9.44 14.00
CA ASP A 307 -19.55 10.03 13.36
C ASP A 307 -20.14 11.21 14.13
N GLU A 308 -19.93 11.28 15.45
CA GLU A 308 -20.36 12.41 16.26
C GLU A 308 -19.52 13.65 15.92
N LYS A 309 -18.20 13.47 15.80
CA LYS A 309 -17.26 14.53 15.37
C LYS A 309 -17.21 14.71 13.85
N LYS A 310 -17.81 13.80 13.09
CA LYS A 310 -17.81 13.77 11.62
C LYS A 310 -16.39 13.73 11.03
N SER A 311 -15.53 12.91 11.64
CA SER A 311 -14.11 12.80 11.28
C SER A 311 -13.71 11.36 11.03
N VAL A 312 -12.72 11.19 10.16
CA VAL A 312 -12.02 9.92 9.93
C VAL A 312 -10.52 10.15 10.01
N HIS A 313 -9.78 9.22 10.60
CA HIS A 313 -8.33 9.29 10.73
C HIS A 313 -7.68 7.91 10.47
N VAL A 314 -6.68 7.86 9.59
CA VAL A 314 -5.83 6.69 9.33
C VAL A 314 -4.88 6.51 10.51
N GLU A 315 -5.02 5.41 11.24
CA GLU A 315 -4.20 5.13 12.41
C GLU A 315 -2.96 4.32 12.02
N TRP A 316 -1.78 4.89 12.23
CA TRP A 316 -0.54 4.19 11.97
C TRP A 316 -0.31 3.04 12.96
N HIS A 317 -0.09 1.85 12.41
CA HIS A 317 0.46 0.70 13.12
C HIS A 317 1.56 0.11 12.27
N ASP A 318 2.76 -0.03 12.83
CA ASP A 318 3.86 -0.70 12.13
C ASP A 318 3.50 -2.15 11.79
N ILE A 319 2.81 -2.81 12.73
CA ILE A 319 2.36 -4.20 12.66
C ILE A 319 1.09 -4.34 13.50
N TYR A 320 0.08 -5.00 12.96
CA TYR A 320 -1.12 -5.34 13.72
C TYR A 320 -1.72 -6.68 13.27
N ASP A 321 -2.41 -7.32 14.21
CA ASP A 321 -3.31 -8.43 13.94
C ASP A 321 -4.73 -7.89 13.72
N LEU A 322 -5.47 -8.49 12.78
CA LEU A 322 -6.87 -8.18 12.54
C LEU A 322 -7.66 -9.48 12.57
N ASP A 323 -8.47 -9.65 13.61
CA ASP A 323 -9.45 -10.73 13.62
C ASP A 323 -10.65 -10.29 12.78
N VAL A 324 -10.71 -10.71 11.52
CA VAL A 324 -11.78 -10.35 10.58
C VAL A 324 -13.17 -10.84 11.03
N LYS A 325 -13.27 -11.83 11.93
CA LYS A 325 -14.55 -12.34 12.44
C LYS A 325 -15.11 -11.44 13.52
N THR A 326 -14.28 -10.96 14.42
CA THR A 326 -14.69 -10.04 15.50
C THR A 326 -14.59 -8.57 15.09
N GLY A 327 -13.78 -8.27 14.08
CA GLY A 327 -13.38 -6.94 13.62
C GLY A 327 -12.27 -6.32 14.45
N VAL A 328 -11.77 -6.99 15.50
CA VAL A 328 -10.83 -6.39 16.44
C VAL A 328 -9.44 -6.25 15.83
N VAL A 329 -8.92 -5.02 15.85
CA VAL A 329 -7.52 -4.70 15.52
C VAL A 329 -6.69 -4.72 16.79
N THR A 330 -5.57 -5.44 16.76
CA THR A 330 -4.60 -5.52 17.87
C THR A 330 -3.21 -5.12 17.39
N PRO A 331 -2.73 -3.90 17.71
CA PRO A 331 -1.35 -3.51 17.45
C PRO A 331 -0.37 -4.46 18.14
N ILE A 332 0.72 -4.82 17.45
CA ILE A 332 1.75 -5.68 18.03
C ILE A 332 2.80 -4.82 18.71
N GLU A 333 3.02 -5.04 20.00
CA GLU A 333 4.06 -4.34 20.76
C GLU A 333 5.44 -4.94 20.48
N GLY A 334 6.40 -4.08 20.15
CA GLY A 334 7.80 -4.44 19.98
C GLY A 334 8.69 -3.76 21.01
N LYS A 335 9.94 -4.22 21.10
CA LYS A 335 10.98 -3.63 21.93
C LYS A 335 11.73 -2.56 21.15
N THR A 336 11.72 -1.34 21.67
CA THR A 336 12.37 -0.18 21.04
C THR A 336 13.83 -0.07 21.42
N TYR A 337 14.67 0.23 20.43
CA TYR A 337 16.08 0.56 20.58
C TYR A 337 16.33 1.94 19.98
N TYR A 338 16.57 2.93 20.83
CA TYR A 338 16.78 4.31 20.39
C TYR A 338 18.23 4.55 19.95
N ALA A 339 18.40 5.25 18.82
CA ALA A 339 19.73 5.51 18.28
C ALA A 339 20.55 6.43 19.21
N HIS A 340 19.90 7.37 19.90
CA HIS A 340 20.59 8.28 20.82
C HIS A 340 21.23 7.55 22.01
N ASP A 341 20.63 6.46 22.49
CA ASP A 341 21.11 5.71 23.65
C ASP A 341 22.13 4.63 23.27
N SER A 342 21.70 3.66 22.46
CA SER A 342 22.41 2.38 22.31
C SER A 342 23.15 2.23 21.00
N ALA A 343 22.91 3.10 20.02
CA ALA A 343 23.58 2.98 18.73
C ALA A 343 24.99 3.59 18.75
N THR A 344 25.93 2.86 18.13
CA THR A 344 27.29 3.31 17.82
C THR A 344 27.35 3.73 16.35
N THR A 345 28.33 4.56 16.00
CA THR A 345 28.56 4.99 14.61
C THR A 345 29.99 4.70 14.17
N SER A 346 30.17 4.50 12.88
CA SER A 346 31.48 4.37 12.23
C SER A 346 31.60 5.34 11.06
N GLY A 347 32.85 5.62 10.64
CA GLY A 347 33.12 6.52 9.52
C GLY A 347 32.68 7.94 9.82
N ASN A 348 31.85 8.51 8.95
CA ASN A 348 31.36 9.89 9.06
C ASN A 348 29.96 9.97 9.68
N ALA A 349 29.36 8.86 10.10
CA ALA A 349 28.03 8.86 10.69
C ALA A 349 28.11 9.42 12.12
N PHE A 350 27.16 10.27 12.49
CA PHE A 350 27.17 10.96 13.78
C PHE A 350 25.76 11.24 14.30
N LYS A 351 25.65 11.43 15.61
CA LYS A 351 24.41 11.86 16.28
C LYS A 351 24.26 13.37 16.11
N GLN A 352 23.19 13.80 15.46
CA GLN A 352 22.83 15.18 15.21
C GLN A 352 21.63 15.59 16.04
N GLU A 353 21.63 16.82 16.55
CA GLU A 353 20.46 17.41 17.21
C GLU A 353 19.26 17.45 16.26
N ALA A 354 18.14 16.91 16.71
CA ALA A 354 16.88 16.86 15.98
C ALA A 354 15.72 16.91 16.99
N ASN A 355 15.15 18.09 17.20
CA ASN A 355 14.09 18.30 18.20
C ASN A 355 12.79 17.50 17.96
N PHE A 356 12.60 16.98 16.74
CA PHE A 356 11.48 16.13 16.35
C PHE A 356 11.78 14.63 16.55
N ALA A 357 13.04 14.26 16.75
CA ALA A 357 13.47 12.87 16.94
C ALA A 357 13.41 12.47 18.42
N SER A 358 13.42 11.18 18.67
CA SER A 358 13.44 10.62 20.03
C SER A 358 14.70 11.10 20.77
N GLY A 359 14.54 11.53 22.02
CA GLY A 359 15.66 12.06 22.81
C GLY A 359 16.30 13.33 22.23
N GLY A 360 15.68 13.99 21.24
CA GLY A 360 16.21 15.19 20.60
C GLY A 360 17.42 14.95 19.69
N SER A 361 17.65 13.71 19.25
CA SER A 361 18.82 13.32 18.45
C SER A 361 18.48 12.28 17.39
N ILE A 362 19.09 12.40 16.21
CA ILE A 362 18.99 11.43 15.11
C ILE A 362 20.39 11.04 14.62
N VAL A 363 20.59 9.83 14.14
CA VAL A 363 21.87 9.45 13.51
C VAL A 363 21.82 9.77 12.03
N THR A 364 22.74 10.61 11.56
CA THR A 364 22.86 11.03 10.16
C THR A 364 24.23 10.68 9.59
N GLY A 365 24.46 11.00 8.31
CA GLY A 365 25.73 10.76 7.62
C GLY A 365 25.94 9.29 7.23
N ILE A 366 24.87 8.50 7.13
CA ILE A 366 24.93 7.08 6.75
C ILE A 366 25.16 6.99 5.23
N TYR A 367 26.31 6.43 4.85
CA TYR A 367 26.77 6.46 3.47
C TYR A 367 27.73 5.30 3.15
N GLY A 368 27.42 4.56 2.09
CA GLY A 368 28.19 3.43 1.60
C GLY A 368 28.49 2.40 2.69
N ASN A 369 29.65 1.75 2.56
CA ASN A 369 30.10 0.70 3.47
C ASN A 369 30.96 1.23 4.64
N ASP A 370 31.36 2.49 4.63
CA ASP A 370 32.30 3.04 5.61
C ASP A 370 31.59 3.83 6.72
N SER A 371 30.45 4.45 6.41
CA SER A 371 29.72 5.35 7.29
C SER A 371 28.40 4.73 7.72
N LYS A 372 28.38 4.14 8.92
CA LYS A 372 27.31 3.23 9.38
C LYS A 372 26.80 3.59 10.77
N VAL A 373 25.60 3.11 11.08
CA VAL A 373 25.06 3.05 12.44
C VAL A 373 24.84 1.59 12.84
N THR A 374 25.20 1.23 14.06
CA THR A 374 25.04 -0.13 14.59
C THR A 374 24.28 -0.10 15.90
N PHE A 375 23.20 -0.87 15.96
CA PHE A 375 22.46 -1.19 17.18
C PHE A 375 22.99 -2.52 17.74
N GLU A 376 23.31 -2.56 19.03
CA GLU A 376 23.78 -3.77 19.73
C GLU A 376 22.83 -4.14 20.87
N GLY A 377 23.00 -5.33 21.44
CA GLY A 377 22.18 -5.77 22.56
C GLY A 377 20.76 -6.19 22.15
N ILE A 378 20.57 -6.52 20.87
CA ILE A 378 19.26 -6.78 20.30
C ILE A 378 18.80 -8.19 20.69
N GLU A 379 17.58 -8.27 21.19
CA GLU A 379 16.96 -9.51 21.62
C GLU A 379 16.36 -10.22 20.41
N GLY A 380 16.89 -11.39 20.12
CA GLY A 380 16.40 -12.29 19.08
C GLY A 380 15.77 -13.55 19.67
N ALA A 381 14.79 -14.08 18.96
CA ALA A 381 14.03 -15.27 19.32
C ALA A 381 14.61 -16.55 18.68
N GLY A 382 15.63 -16.45 17.83
CA GLY A 382 16.15 -17.56 17.03
C GLY A 382 15.31 -17.90 15.80
N GLU A 383 14.42 -16.99 15.41
CA GLU A 383 13.43 -17.12 14.34
C GLU A 383 13.31 -15.77 13.61
N PRO A 384 12.69 -15.71 12.42
CA PRO A 384 12.37 -14.43 11.77
C PRO A 384 11.51 -13.53 12.66
N GLN A 385 11.91 -12.26 12.76
CA GLN A 385 11.21 -11.21 13.48
C GLN A 385 11.12 -9.96 12.61
N TRP A 386 9.96 -9.34 12.62
CA TRP A 386 9.84 -8.02 12.03
C TRP A 386 10.64 -7.00 12.83
N VAL A 387 11.27 -6.08 12.12
CA VAL A 387 11.99 -4.94 12.65
C VAL A 387 11.57 -3.71 11.87
N SER A 388 10.98 -2.73 12.55
CA SER A 388 10.62 -1.44 11.96
C SER A 388 11.74 -0.45 12.18
N PHE A 389 12.21 0.15 11.09
CA PHE A 389 13.25 1.17 11.08
C PHE A 389 12.58 2.53 10.98
N TYR A 390 12.74 3.37 12.01
CA TYR A 390 12.20 4.72 12.04
C TYR A 390 13.25 5.70 11.56
N TYR A 391 12.90 6.48 10.54
CA TYR A 391 13.84 7.30 9.80
C TYR A 391 13.25 8.63 9.31
N GLN A 392 14.14 9.53 8.94
CA GLN A 392 13.84 10.73 8.15
C GLN A 392 14.64 10.73 6.86
N ASN A 393 13.99 11.06 5.75
CA ASN A 393 14.63 11.23 4.46
C ASN A 393 14.11 12.50 3.76
N THR A 394 14.78 13.63 3.96
CA THR A 394 14.31 14.92 3.43
C THR A 394 14.80 15.24 2.02
N ASP A 395 15.09 14.22 1.19
CA ASP A 395 15.58 14.47 -0.17
C ASP A 395 14.48 15.11 -1.05
N ASP A 396 13.20 14.91 -0.73
CA ASP A 396 12.11 15.76 -1.24
C ASP A 396 12.04 17.05 -0.41
N MET A 397 12.61 18.13 -0.94
CA MET A 397 12.80 19.42 -0.26
C MET A 397 11.51 20.22 0.02
N GLY A 398 10.32 19.62 -0.06
CA GLY A 398 9.07 20.19 0.45
C GLY A 398 8.10 20.68 -0.62
N PHE A 399 7.90 19.93 -1.70
CA PHE A 399 6.75 20.20 -2.56
C PHE A 399 5.46 19.75 -1.86
N GLY A 400 4.53 20.68 -1.69
CA GLY A 400 3.21 20.43 -1.10
C GLY A 400 2.35 19.53 -1.98
N ASP A 401 1.06 19.45 -1.68
CA ASP A 401 0.10 18.56 -2.33
C ASP A 401 -0.35 19.04 -3.73
N GLN A 402 0.51 19.73 -4.49
CA GLN A 402 0.20 20.32 -5.80
C GLN A 402 0.98 19.67 -6.96
N PRO A 403 0.42 19.60 -8.18
CA PRO A 403 1.12 19.13 -9.37
C PRO A 403 2.30 20.04 -9.76
N GLY A 404 3.35 19.48 -10.35
CA GLY A 404 4.37 20.25 -11.07
C GLY A 404 5.42 20.99 -10.22
N GLY A 405 5.63 20.58 -8.98
CA GLY A 405 6.76 21.07 -8.17
C GLY A 405 8.11 20.70 -8.81
N THR A 406 8.79 21.65 -9.45
CA THR A 406 10.17 21.43 -9.94
C THR A 406 11.13 21.35 -8.76
N PRO A 407 11.94 20.29 -8.63
CA PRO A 407 12.84 20.10 -7.51
C PRO A 407 13.91 21.20 -7.44
N ASP A 408 13.59 22.21 -6.64
CA ASP A 408 14.49 23.27 -6.20
C ASP A 408 14.95 24.29 -7.29
N ARG A 409 15.28 25.51 -6.83
CA ARG A 409 15.76 26.65 -7.63
C ARG A 409 17.12 26.41 -8.31
N ILE A 410 17.90 25.41 -7.89
CA ILE A 410 19.20 25.03 -8.48
C ILE A 410 19.14 23.75 -9.32
N GLY A 411 17.96 23.21 -9.61
CA GLY A 411 17.79 22.07 -10.51
C GLY A 411 18.20 20.73 -9.90
N GLY A 412 18.04 20.56 -8.58
CA GLY A 412 18.14 19.26 -7.95
C GLY A 412 17.17 18.25 -8.59
N THR A 413 17.48 16.96 -8.50
CA THR A 413 16.55 15.89 -8.89
C THR A 413 15.83 15.38 -7.66
N TRP A 414 14.51 15.27 -7.74
CA TRP A 414 13.72 14.62 -6.69
C TRP A 414 14.16 13.17 -6.51
N GLN A 415 14.40 12.75 -5.27
CA GLN A 415 14.71 11.37 -4.93
C GLN A 415 13.58 10.78 -4.08
N LEU A 416 12.82 9.85 -4.66
CA LEU A 416 11.68 9.19 -4.01
C LEU A 416 12.10 8.37 -2.78
N ARG A 417 13.35 7.90 -2.75
CA ARG A 417 13.86 7.07 -1.66
C ARG A 417 15.37 7.10 -1.58
N ARG A 418 15.84 6.77 -0.39
CA ARG A 418 17.18 6.23 -0.13
C ARG A 418 17.09 4.71 0.03
N ILE A 419 18.22 4.03 -0.14
CA ILE A 419 18.31 2.58 0.06
C ILE A 419 19.45 2.33 1.03
N ALA A 420 19.13 1.71 2.17
CA ALA A 420 20.12 1.31 3.16
C ALA A 420 20.42 -0.18 3.09
N SER A 421 21.67 -0.54 3.38
CA SER A 421 22.04 -1.93 3.67
C SER A 421 21.71 -2.23 5.12
N VAL A 422 21.13 -3.38 5.39
CA VAL A 422 20.90 -3.89 6.75
C VAL A 422 21.60 -5.23 6.89
N ILE A 423 22.51 -5.30 7.86
CA ILE A 423 23.33 -6.48 8.13
C ILE A 423 23.14 -6.90 9.59
N VAL A 424 22.74 -8.16 9.78
CA VAL A 424 22.57 -8.77 11.12
C VAL A 424 23.87 -9.46 11.52
N ASN A 425 24.34 -9.24 12.75
CA ASN A 425 25.50 -9.91 13.36
C ASN A 425 26.79 -9.86 12.52
N GLY A 426 26.96 -8.80 11.72
CA GLY A 426 28.12 -8.64 10.82
C GLY A 426 28.16 -9.64 9.67
N ASN A 427 27.06 -10.34 9.36
CA ASN A 427 27.00 -11.28 8.25
C ASN A 427 26.93 -10.57 6.89
N GLU A 428 28.08 -10.12 6.38
CA GLU A 428 28.17 -9.40 5.10
C GLU A 428 27.79 -10.26 3.87
N GLN A 429 27.58 -11.57 4.04
CA GLN A 429 27.06 -12.43 2.96
C GLN A 429 25.53 -12.33 2.81
N GLN A 430 24.85 -11.82 3.83
CA GLN A 430 23.41 -11.59 3.83
C GLN A 430 23.12 -10.11 4.09
N VAL A 431 22.97 -9.36 3.01
CA VAL A 431 22.63 -7.93 3.05
C VAL A 431 21.17 -7.77 2.65
N GLU A 432 20.36 -7.21 3.55
CA GLU A 432 18.98 -6.85 3.26
C GLU A 432 18.91 -5.40 2.75
N SER A 433 18.08 -5.16 1.74
CA SER A 433 17.86 -3.82 1.19
C SER A 433 16.64 -3.17 1.84
N LEU A 434 16.88 -2.08 2.59
CA LEU A 434 15.87 -1.28 3.27
C LEU A 434 15.51 -0.05 2.44
N TYR A 435 14.26 0.02 1.99
CA TYR A 435 13.79 1.13 1.15
C TYR A 435 13.19 2.21 2.05
N GLN A 436 13.82 3.38 2.07
CA GLN A 436 13.47 4.51 2.94
C GLN A 436 12.93 5.64 2.09
N ARG A 437 11.60 5.71 1.99
CA ARG A 437 10.88 6.71 1.18
C ARG A 437 11.19 8.12 1.63
N ASP A 438 10.95 9.10 0.78
CA ASP A 438 11.07 10.48 1.20
C ASP A 438 10.06 10.83 2.32
N SER A 439 10.48 11.71 3.23
CA SER A 439 9.66 12.26 4.29
C SER A 439 9.85 13.77 4.36
N HIS A 440 8.85 14.48 4.89
CA HIS A 440 8.98 15.91 5.10
C HIS A 440 9.96 16.21 6.24
N LYS A 441 10.59 17.39 6.21
CA LYS A 441 11.40 17.89 7.33
C LYS A 441 10.59 17.86 8.63
N GLY A 442 11.18 17.28 9.66
CA GLY A 442 10.56 17.09 10.97
C GLY A 442 9.66 15.87 11.10
N ILE A 443 9.43 15.12 10.01
CA ILE A 443 8.56 13.94 10.01
C ILE A 443 9.42 12.68 10.00
N ILE A 444 9.16 11.81 10.99
CA ILE A 444 9.68 10.44 11.05
C ILE A 444 8.63 9.51 10.45
N LEU A 445 9.06 8.66 9.52
CA LEU A 445 8.28 7.52 9.03
C LEU A 445 8.97 6.22 9.46
N SER A 446 8.32 5.08 9.27
CA SER A 446 8.93 3.77 9.47
C SER A 446 8.80 2.89 8.22
N THR A 447 9.70 1.91 8.13
CA THR A 447 9.68 0.87 7.10
C THR A 447 10.18 -0.44 7.71
N PRO A 448 9.55 -1.59 7.43
CA PRO A 448 9.87 -2.85 8.10
C PRO A 448 10.74 -3.80 7.26
N LEU A 449 11.54 -4.63 7.94
CA LEU A 449 12.14 -5.85 7.39
C LEU A 449 11.84 -7.04 8.29
N ASN A 450 11.68 -8.22 7.69
CA ASN A 450 11.64 -9.47 8.43
C ASN A 450 13.06 -10.04 8.50
N LEU A 451 13.68 -9.99 9.69
CA LEU A 451 15.08 -10.34 9.91
C LEU A 451 15.18 -11.59 10.79
N THR A 452 16.07 -12.52 10.43
CA THR A 452 16.38 -13.66 11.29
C THR A 452 17.40 -13.23 12.34
N LEU A 453 16.97 -13.14 13.60
CA LEU A 453 17.83 -12.82 14.74
C LEU A 453 18.16 -14.11 15.52
N GLU A 454 19.42 -14.27 15.93
CA GLU A 454 19.85 -15.39 16.76
C GLU A 454 19.18 -15.34 18.15
N ALA A 455 18.97 -16.49 18.77
CA ALA A 455 18.36 -16.53 20.10
C ALA A 455 19.25 -15.84 21.16
N GLY A 456 18.69 -14.90 21.91
CA GLY A 456 19.37 -14.18 22.99
C GLY A 456 19.59 -12.69 22.69
N SER A 457 20.33 -12.00 23.54
CA SER A 457 20.49 -10.53 23.51
C SER A 457 21.76 -10.03 22.84
N ASN A 458 22.47 -10.89 22.11
CA ASN A 458 23.79 -10.56 21.54
C ASN A 458 23.71 -10.12 20.08
N ASN A 459 22.51 -9.94 19.54
CA ASN A 459 22.37 -9.55 18.15
C ASN A 459 22.79 -8.10 17.93
N SER A 460 23.30 -7.83 16.74
CA SER A 460 23.53 -6.49 16.24
C SER A 460 22.86 -6.29 14.89
N ILE A 461 22.36 -5.08 14.66
CA ILE A 461 21.83 -4.63 13.37
C ILE A 461 22.64 -3.42 12.93
N THR A 462 23.34 -3.54 11.80
CA THR A 462 24.16 -2.48 11.21
C THR A 462 23.51 -1.95 9.94
N ILE A 463 23.38 -0.63 9.86
CA ILE A 463 22.74 0.08 8.75
C ILE A 463 23.79 0.92 8.02
N GLY A 464 23.96 0.69 6.72
CA GLY A 464 24.83 1.44 5.82
C GLY A 464 24.05 2.03 4.63
N GLY A 465 24.76 2.59 3.65
CA GLY A 465 24.15 3.10 2.41
C GLY A 465 24.35 2.17 1.21
N LEU A 466 23.31 1.99 0.41
CA LEU A 466 23.33 1.28 -0.86
C LEU A 466 23.04 2.24 -2.03
N TRP A 467 23.40 1.80 -3.24
CA TRP A 467 23.11 2.55 -4.46
C TRP A 467 21.61 2.72 -4.66
N ASN A 468 21.13 3.96 -4.73
CA ASN A 468 19.72 4.31 -4.93
C ASN A 468 19.40 4.82 -6.36
N GLY A 469 20.39 4.80 -7.27
CA GLY A 469 20.31 5.40 -8.61
C GLY A 469 21.06 6.73 -8.76
N PHE A 470 21.44 7.37 -7.64
CA PHE A 470 22.11 8.67 -7.61
C PHE A 470 23.40 8.64 -6.79
N ASP A 471 23.34 8.07 -5.59
CA ASP A 471 24.43 7.95 -4.64
C ASP A 471 24.27 6.69 -3.75
N PHE A 472 25.12 6.54 -2.73
CA PHE A 472 25.12 5.38 -1.82
C PHE A 472 24.64 5.77 -0.42
N LYS A 473 23.41 6.26 -0.29
CA LYS A 473 22.96 6.96 0.93
C LYS A 473 21.86 6.20 1.66
N GLY A 474 22.01 6.09 2.98
CA GLY A 474 20.93 5.69 3.91
C GLY A 474 20.19 6.91 4.46
N ALA A 475 18.93 6.74 4.87
CA ALA A 475 18.19 7.78 5.57
C ALA A 475 18.69 7.96 7.01
N ASP A 476 18.36 9.10 7.61
CA ASP A 476 18.74 9.41 8.99
C ASP A 476 17.89 8.54 9.94
N ILE A 477 18.51 7.90 10.92
CA ILE A 477 17.87 6.87 11.77
C ILE A 477 17.58 7.40 13.17
N ASP A 478 16.32 7.31 13.59
CA ASP A 478 15.87 7.67 14.94
C ASP A 478 15.94 6.47 15.90
N ARG A 479 15.34 5.34 15.49
CA ARG A 479 15.23 4.13 16.31
C ARG A 479 14.90 2.91 15.46
N ILE A 480 15.04 1.73 16.06
CA ILE A 480 14.44 0.50 15.55
C ILE A 480 13.48 -0.07 16.58
N VAL A 481 12.45 -0.78 16.11
CA VAL A 481 11.52 -1.52 16.96
C VAL A 481 11.52 -2.98 16.52
N VAL A 482 11.84 -3.89 17.44
CA VAL A 482 11.95 -5.33 17.18
C VAL A 482 10.72 -6.02 17.78
N TYR A 483 9.93 -6.66 16.92
CA TYR A 483 8.68 -7.31 17.31
C TYR A 483 8.90 -8.78 17.68
N PRO A 484 8.01 -9.40 18.45
CA PRO A 484 8.03 -10.84 18.66
C PRO A 484 7.90 -11.59 17.32
N PRO A 485 8.40 -12.85 17.24
CA PRO A 485 8.19 -13.67 16.05
C PRO A 485 6.70 -13.96 15.86
N GLU A 486 6.26 -14.01 14.61
CA GLU A 486 4.86 -14.25 14.25
C GLU A 486 4.33 -15.57 14.83
N GLY A 487 3.05 -15.56 15.25
CA GLY A 487 2.36 -16.75 15.74
C GLY A 487 2.67 -17.17 17.19
N LYS A 488 3.52 -16.44 17.92
CA LYS A 488 3.69 -16.60 19.37
C LYS A 488 3.04 -15.43 20.10
N LYS A 489 2.07 -15.71 20.98
CA LYS A 489 1.53 -14.68 21.88
C LYS A 489 2.69 -14.08 22.67
N PRO A 490 2.75 -12.74 22.85
CA PRO A 490 3.75 -12.13 23.70
C PRO A 490 3.69 -12.80 25.07
N SER A 491 4.82 -13.32 25.54
CA SER A 491 4.91 -13.87 26.88
C SER A 491 4.56 -12.74 27.83
N LYS A 492 3.38 -12.81 28.47
CA LYS A 492 3.03 -11.89 29.54
C LYS A 492 4.18 -11.93 30.55
N CYS A 493 4.94 -10.84 30.65
CA CYS A 493 5.91 -10.68 31.72
C CYS A 493 5.18 -10.96 33.04
N LYS A 494 5.68 -11.94 33.79
CA LYS A 494 5.18 -12.25 35.13
C LYS A 494 5.66 -11.22 36.14
#